data_AF-A0A2M8Q7E8-F1
#
_entry.id   AF-A0A2M8Q7E8-F1
#
_cell.length_a   1.000
_cell.length_b   1.000
_cell.length_c   1.000
_cell.angle_alpha   90.00
_cell.angle_beta   90.00
_cell.angle_gamma   90.00
#
_symmetry.space_group_name_H-M   'P 1'
#
loop_
_entity.id
_entity.type
_entity.pdbx_description
1 polymer ?
#
loop_
_entity_poly.entity_id
_entity_poly.type
_entity_poly.pdbx_seq_one_letter_code
_entity_poly.pdbx_strand_id
1 'polypeptide(L)'
;LALDAYVSPDERKWLARSANFAYALSHADFAQTFQREHPGVTVMWAGALGLLGVFPEYPQQAPGYFTWEREHFEAWLKANSDHTPLELLVAGRRWIAFGVALLLWLGIFPMRRLLGSDGAYLTFIFLAVDPFGVALSRQLHPDGFVASFIFLS
;
A
#
# COMPACT_ATOMS: atom_id res chain seq x y z
N LEU A 1 -8.48 7.52 10.45
CA LEU A 1 -7.37 6.56 10.50
C LEU A 1 -6.02 7.14 10.96
N ALA A 2 -5.81 8.47 11.10
CA ALA A 2 -4.52 9.04 11.56
C ALA A 2 -3.30 8.46 10.80
N LEU A 3 -3.35 8.53 9.47
CA LEU A 3 -2.38 7.85 8.58
C LEU A 3 -0.99 8.51 8.58
N ASP A 4 -0.82 9.59 9.32
CA ASP A 4 0.38 10.42 9.46
C ASP A 4 1.03 10.30 10.85
N ALA A 5 0.43 9.54 11.77
CA ALA A 5 0.83 9.51 13.18
C ALA A 5 2.16 8.79 13.49
N TYR A 6 2.63 7.91 12.60
CA TYR A 6 3.89 7.17 12.77
C TYR A 6 4.45 6.70 11.42
N VAL A 7 5.72 6.29 11.39
CA VAL A 7 6.38 5.64 10.24
C VAL A 7 7.16 4.43 10.75
N SER A 8 6.95 3.26 10.14
CA SER A 8 7.76 2.08 10.45
C SER A 8 9.03 2.02 9.59
N PRO A 9 10.12 1.37 10.06
CA PRO A 9 11.36 1.26 9.29
C PRO A 9 11.18 0.57 7.93
N ASP A 10 10.26 -0.39 7.83
CA ASP A 10 10.06 -1.17 6.61
C ASP A 10 9.20 -0.45 5.57
N GLU A 11 8.34 0.49 5.96
CA GLU A 11 7.52 1.27 5.03
C GLU A 11 8.34 2.14 4.07
N ARG A 12 9.52 2.59 4.52
CA ARG A 12 10.48 3.32 3.67
C ARG A 12 10.88 2.48 2.45
N LYS A 13 11.10 1.18 2.66
CA LYS A 13 11.44 0.23 1.59
C LYS A 13 10.25 0.02 0.65
N TRP A 14 9.04 -0.10 1.19
CA TRP A 14 7.82 -0.26 0.38
C TRP A 14 7.50 0.97 -0.46
N LEU A 15 7.80 2.17 0.04
CA LEU A 15 7.67 3.39 -0.73
C LEU A 15 8.63 3.38 -1.93
N ALA A 16 9.92 3.11 -1.71
CA ALA A 16 10.91 3.03 -2.80
C ALA A 16 10.57 1.94 -3.82
N ARG A 17 10.13 0.75 -3.38
CA ARG A 17 9.66 -0.33 -4.26
C ARG A 17 8.46 0.11 -5.11
N SER A 18 7.51 0.81 -4.51
CA SER A 18 6.33 1.33 -5.21
C SER A 18 6.71 2.39 -6.25
N ALA A 19 7.70 3.24 -5.92
CA ALA A 19 8.25 4.24 -6.81
C ALA A 19 8.98 3.59 -8.01
N ASN A 20 9.82 2.59 -7.77
CA ASN A 20 10.44 1.80 -8.84
C ASN A 20 9.40 1.07 -9.70
N PHE A 21 8.38 0.50 -9.07
CA PHE A 21 7.29 -0.18 -9.76
C PHE A 21 6.51 0.77 -10.67
N ALA A 22 6.18 1.98 -10.20
CA ALA A 22 5.55 3.02 -11.01
C ALA A 22 6.43 3.44 -12.20
N TYR A 23 7.74 3.64 -11.97
CA TYR A 23 8.71 3.98 -13.01
C TYR A 23 8.85 2.87 -14.05
N ALA A 24 8.94 1.61 -13.63
CA ALA A 24 9.04 0.45 -14.50
C ALA A 24 7.80 0.35 -15.42
N LEU A 25 6.60 0.52 -14.85
CA LEU A 25 5.35 0.51 -15.60
C LEU A 25 5.28 1.63 -16.64
N SER A 26 5.67 2.86 -16.29
CA SER A 26 5.59 4.00 -17.22
C SER A 26 6.58 3.89 -18.39
N HIS A 27 7.66 3.12 -18.23
CA HIS A 27 8.68 2.89 -19.25
C HIS A 27 8.55 1.54 -19.96
N ALA A 28 7.47 0.78 -19.70
CA ALA A 28 7.26 -0.57 -20.21
C ALA A 28 8.41 -1.55 -19.88
N ASP A 29 9.17 -1.29 -18.82
CA ASP A 29 10.23 -2.17 -18.32
C ASP A 29 9.65 -3.18 -17.33
N PHE A 30 8.85 -4.11 -17.85
CA PHE A 30 8.10 -5.07 -17.03
C PHE A 30 9.01 -5.98 -16.20
N ALA A 31 10.25 -6.22 -16.64
CA ALA A 31 11.21 -7.01 -15.87
C ALA A 31 11.52 -6.34 -14.52
N GLN A 32 11.58 -5.01 -14.48
CA GLN A 32 11.85 -4.23 -13.27
C GLN A 32 10.60 -4.01 -12.40
N THR A 33 9.42 -4.52 -12.79
CA THR A 33 8.27 -4.56 -11.86
C THR A 33 8.47 -5.60 -10.75
N PHE A 34 9.36 -6.58 -10.96
CA PHE A 34 9.78 -7.51 -9.92
C PHE A 34 10.75 -6.83 -8.95
N GLN A 35 10.26 -6.47 -7.77
CA GLN A 35 11.08 -5.82 -6.73
C GLN A 35 11.54 -6.78 -5.64
N ARG A 36 10.74 -7.80 -5.28
CA ARG A 36 11.06 -8.79 -4.25
C ARG A 36 10.17 -10.02 -4.39
N GLU A 37 10.63 -11.17 -3.90
CA GLU A 37 9.93 -12.46 -3.93
C GLU A 37 8.71 -12.56 -3.00
N HIS A 38 8.53 -11.62 -2.07
CA HIS A 38 7.44 -11.62 -1.10
C HIS A 38 6.14 -11.14 -1.76
N PRO A 39 4.94 -11.47 -1.24
CA PRO A 39 3.66 -11.03 -1.81
C PRO A 39 3.46 -9.51 -1.63
N GLY A 40 4.05 -8.72 -2.53
CA GLY A 40 4.12 -7.26 -2.43
C GLY A 40 3.50 -6.49 -3.59
N VAL A 41 3.08 -7.16 -4.67
CA VAL A 41 2.59 -6.49 -5.89
C VAL A 41 1.37 -5.61 -5.62
N THR A 42 0.43 -6.08 -4.79
CA THR A 42 -0.74 -5.29 -4.40
C THR A 42 -0.37 -4.05 -3.58
N VAL A 43 0.62 -4.16 -2.69
CA VAL A 43 1.17 -3.02 -1.93
C VAL A 43 1.87 -2.03 -2.85
N MET A 44 2.64 -2.52 -3.83
CA MET A 44 3.30 -1.66 -4.82
C MET A 44 2.30 -0.90 -5.68
N TRP A 45 1.17 -1.52 -6.05
CA TRP A 45 0.07 -0.81 -6.71
C TRP A 45 -0.54 0.27 -5.81
N ALA A 46 -0.83 -0.02 -4.55
CA ALA A 46 -1.37 0.98 -3.61
C ALA A 46 -0.41 2.16 -3.41
N GLY A 47 0.89 1.86 -3.26
CA GLY A 47 1.94 2.87 -3.17
C GLY A 47 2.10 3.67 -4.45
N ALA A 48 2.07 3.02 -5.63
CA ALA A 48 2.18 3.68 -6.93
C ALA A 48 0.98 4.59 -7.20
N LEU A 49 -0.25 4.16 -6.89
CA LEU A 49 -1.45 5.00 -7.01
C LEU A 49 -1.39 6.20 -6.05
N GLY A 50 -0.90 6.01 -4.82
CA GLY A 50 -0.68 7.10 -3.89
C GLY A 50 0.37 8.09 -4.38
N LEU A 51 1.51 7.57 -4.83
CA LEU A 51 2.63 8.34 -5.34
C LEU A 51 2.23 9.15 -6.59
N LEU A 52 1.63 8.52 -7.60
CA LEU A 52 1.22 9.20 -8.83
C LEU A 52 0.04 10.16 -8.61
N GLY A 53 -0.76 9.94 -7.56
CA GLY A 53 -1.81 10.87 -7.17
C GLY A 53 -1.30 12.16 -6.52
N VAL A 54 -0.10 12.14 -5.93
CA VAL A 54 0.54 13.30 -5.29
C VAL A 54 1.61 13.92 -6.19
N PHE A 55 2.41 13.08 -6.84
CA PHE A 55 3.55 13.44 -7.68
C PHE A 55 3.43 12.77 -9.05
N PRO A 56 2.50 13.22 -9.91
CA PRO A 56 2.22 12.58 -11.20
C PRO A 56 3.39 12.64 -12.19
N GLU A 57 4.25 13.66 -12.09
CA GLU A 57 5.44 13.83 -12.93
C GLU A 57 6.64 12.98 -12.47
N TYR A 58 6.50 12.23 -11.37
CA TYR A 58 7.57 11.39 -10.83
C TYR A 58 8.25 10.52 -11.90
N PRO A 59 7.54 9.81 -12.79
CA PRO A 59 8.21 8.94 -13.74
C PRO A 59 9.10 9.68 -14.75
N GLN A 60 8.78 10.95 -15.05
CA GLN A 60 9.60 11.77 -15.96
C GLN A 60 10.82 12.39 -15.25
N GLN A 61 10.75 12.58 -13.93
CA GLN A 61 11.79 13.24 -13.16
C GLN A 61 12.74 12.27 -12.46
N ALA A 62 12.28 11.05 -12.17
CA ALA A 62 13.08 10.05 -11.47
C ALA A 62 14.38 9.72 -12.22
N PRO A 63 15.51 9.53 -11.52
CA PRO A 63 16.81 9.25 -12.13
C PRO A 63 16.97 7.78 -12.55
N GLY A 64 15.86 7.04 -12.64
CA GLY A 64 15.83 5.58 -12.74
C GLY A 64 15.47 4.90 -11.43
N TYR A 65 16.00 3.69 -11.23
CA TYR A 65 15.64 2.83 -10.10
C TYR A 65 16.45 3.14 -8.83
N PHE A 66 15.76 3.10 -7.69
CA PHE A 66 16.34 3.20 -6.35
C PHE A 66 16.57 1.79 -5.78
N THR A 67 17.82 1.37 -5.61
CA THR A 67 18.16 0.07 -5.03
C THR A 67 18.31 0.15 -3.52
N TRP A 68 18.29 -1.00 -2.84
CA TRP A 68 18.48 -1.14 -1.39
C TRP A 68 19.79 -0.52 -0.89
N GLU A 69 20.85 -0.63 -1.69
CA GLU A 69 22.17 -0.08 -1.39
C GLU A 69 22.21 1.44 -1.55
N ARG A 70 21.24 2.01 -2.29
CA ARG A 70 21.07 3.44 -2.50
C ARG A 70 19.85 3.90 -1.71
N GLU A 71 20.03 4.17 -0.41
CA GLU A 71 19.05 4.84 0.47
C GLU A 71 18.73 6.29 0.04
N HIS A 72 18.88 6.60 -1.24
CA HIS A 72 18.75 7.93 -1.79
C HIS A 72 17.35 8.26 -2.25
N PHE A 73 16.34 7.39 -2.14
CA PHE A 73 14.98 7.79 -2.55
C PHE A 73 14.52 9.05 -1.82
N GLU A 74 14.63 9.06 -0.49
CA GLU A 74 14.24 10.22 0.33
C GLU A 74 15.20 11.40 0.16
N ALA A 75 16.50 11.13 0.03
CA ALA A 75 17.50 12.17 -0.20
C ALA A 75 17.30 12.85 -1.57
N TRP A 76 17.01 12.06 -2.60
CA TRP A 76 16.70 12.52 -3.94
C TRP A 76 15.38 13.30 -3.94
N LEU A 77 14.33 12.76 -3.31
CA LEU A 77 13.03 13.43 -3.21
C LEU A 77 13.18 14.83 -2.57
N LYS A 78 13.93 14.92 -1.48
CA LYS A 78 14.23 16.19 -0.78
C LYS A 78 15.05 17.16 -1.62
N ALA A 79 15.91 16.67 -2.50
CA ALA A 79 16.77 17.50 -3.33
C ALA A 79 16.14 17.93 -4.66
N ASN A 80 15.11 17.21 -5.13
CA ASN A 80 14.56 17.36 -6.49
C ASN A 80 13.04 17.64 -6.52
N SER A 81 12.38 17.72 -5.36
CA SER A 81 10.95 18.03 -5.27
C SER A 81 10.61 18.68 -3.93
N ASP A 82 9.43 19.31 -3.86
CA ASP A 82 8.87 19.83 -2.60
C ASP A 82 8.10 18.75 -1.80
N HIS A 83 8.00 17.53 -2.34
CA HIS A 83 7.28 16.43 -1.71
C HIS A 83 8.09 15.78 -0.59
N THR A 84 7.38 15.33 0.45
CA THR A 84 8.02 14.62 1.56
C THR A 84 7.76 13.11 1.48
N PRO A 85 8.68 12.26 1.98
CA PRO A 85 8.43 10.82 2.04
C PRO A 85 7.16 10.48 2.84
N LEU A 86 6.88 11.24 3.90
CA LEU A 86 5.68 11.06 4.72
C LEU A 86 4.40 11.33 3.93
N GLU A 87 4.36 12.38 3.10
CA GLU A 87 3.21 12.69 2.26
C GLU A 87 2.89 11.53 1.30
N LEU A 88 3.93 10.99 0.64
CA LEU A 88 3.77 9.86 -0.27
C LEU A 88 3.37 8.57 0.47
N LEU A 89 3.90 8.32 1.67
CA LEU A 89 3.46 7.23 2.53
C LEU A 89 1.98 7.36 2.88
N VAL A 90 1.55 8.53 3.36
CA VAL A 90 0.15 8.79 3.71
C VAL A 90 -0.76 8.55 2.50
N ALA A 91 -0.35 8.99 1.31
CA ALA A 91 -1.11 8.77 0.08
C ALA A 91 -1.23 7.27 -0.26
N GLY A 92 -0.15 6.50 -0.18
CA GLY A 92 -0.19 5.05 -0.38
C GLY A 92 -1.02 4.32 0.67
N ARG A 93 -0.91 4.71 1.94
CA ARG A 93 -1.69 4.15 3.06
C ARG A 93 -3.19 4.33 2.89
N ARG A 94 -3.65 5.41 2.23
CA ARG A 94 -5.08 5.60 1.91
C ARG A 94 -5.58 4.49 0.99
N TRP A 95 -4.78 4.09 0.00
CA TRP A 95 -5.11 2.98 -0.90
C TRP A 95 -5.06 1.62 -0.20
N ILE A 96 -4.13 1.41 0.73
CA ILE A 96 -4.14 0.20 1.59
C ILE A 96 -5.44 0.12 2.40
N ALA A 97 -5.76 1.18 3.13
CA ALA A 97 -6.94 1.23 3.98
C ALA A 97 -8.23 1.06 3.18
N PHE A 98 -8.32 1.70 2.01
CA PHE A 98 -9.43 1.52 1.08
C PHE A 98 -9.54 0.07 0.60
N GLY A 99 -8.44 -0.52 0.14
CA GLY A 99 -8.43 -1.89 -0.35
C GLY A 99 -8.81 -2.90 0.73
N VAL A 100 -8.30 -2.76 1.96
CA VAL A 100 -8.71 -3.59 3.10
C VAL A 100 -10.19 -3.43 3.40
N ALA A 101 -10.70 -2.19 3.48
CA ALA A 101 -12.12 -1.96 3.74
C ALA A 101 -13.02 -2.59 2.66
N LEU A 102 -12.59 -2.50 1.40
CA LEU A 102 -13.28 -3.14 0.28
C LEU A 102 -13.26 -4.67 0.40
N LEU A 103 -12.12 -5.28 0.73
CA LEU A 103 -12.00 -6.74 0.92
C LEU A 103 -12.86 -7.24 2.08
N LEU A 104 -12.88 -6.53 3.22
CA LEU A 104 -13.76 -6.85 4.34
C LEU A 104 -15.23 -6.75 3.96
N TRP A 105 -15.61 -5.70 3.22
CA TRP A 105 -16.97 -5.53 2.73
C TRP A 105 -17.37 -6.65 1.75
N LEU A 106 -16.48 -7.04 0.84
CA LEU A 106 -16.68 -8.17 -0.06
C LEU A 106 -16.83 -9.49 0.71
N GLY A 107 -16.18 -9.62 1.88
CA GLY A 107 -16.32 -10.78 2.76
C GLY A 107 -17.74 -10.98 3.31
N ILE A 108 -18.61 -9.96 3.30
CA ILE A 108 -20.02 -10.10 3.71
C ILE A 108 -20.75 -11.12 2.82
N PHE A 109 -20.44 -11.19 1.53
CA PHE A 109 -21.14 -12.05 0.58
C PHE A 109 -20.96 -13.56 0.89
N PRO A 110 -19.73 -14.09 1.03
CA PRO A 110 -19.56 -15.48 1.46
C PRO A 110 -20.02 -15.70 2.90
N MET A 111 -19.80 -14.75 3.82
CA MET A 111 -20.23 -14.90 5.22
C MET A 111 -21.75 -15.01 5.38
N ARG A 112 -22.53 -14.35 4.51
CA ARG A 112 -23.99 -14.49 4.49
C ARG A 112 -24.46 -15.93 4.31
N ARG A 113 -23.71 -16.74 3.56
CA ARG A 113 -24.04 -18.15 3.34
C ARG A 113 -23.68 -19.02 4.54
N LEU A 114 -22.70 -18.62 5.34
CA LEU A 114 -22.19 -19.39 6.47
C LEU A 114 -22.89 -19.06 7.79
N LEU A 115 -23.16 -17.78 8.04
CA LEU A 115 -23.65 -17.26 9.32
C LEU A 115 -25.02 -16.57 9.22
N GLY A 116 -25.61 -16.51 8.03
CA GLY A 116 -26.79 -15.68 7.75
C GLY A 116 -26.44 -14.18 7.63
N SER A 117 -27.45 -13.36 7.35
CA SER A 117 -27.26 -11.90 7.15
C SER A 117 -26.74 -11.19 8.39
N ASP A 118 -27.36 -11.41 9.54
CA ASP A 118 -27.00 -10.71 10.78
C ASP A 118 -25.59 -11.08 11.23
N GLY A 119 -25.24 -12.38 11.16
CA GLY A 119 -23.90 -12.86 11.45
C GLY A 119 -22.85 -12.26 10.53
N ALA A 120 -23.13 -12.13 9.23
CA ALA A 120 -22.18 -11.53 8.28
C ALA A 120 -21.89 -10.05 8.58
N TYR A 121 -22.93 -9.28 8.93
CA TYR A 121 -22.75 -7.87 9.30
C TYR A 121 -22.04 -7.71 10.65
N LEU A 122 -22.33 -8.56 11.63
CA LEU A 122 -21.61 -8.56 12.90
C LEU A 122 -20.13 -8.88 12.69
N THR A 123 -19.80 -9.91 11.91
CA THR A 123 -18.41 -10.24 11.56
C THR A 123 -17.71 -9.07 10.87
N PHE A 124 -18.35 -8.43 9.89
CA PHE A 124 -17.79 -7.24 9.24
C PHE A 124 -17.51 -6.12 10.23
N ILE A 125 -18.45 -5.79 11.13
CA ILE A 125 -18.26 -4.75 12.14
C ILE A 125 -17.09 -5.11 13.06
N PHE A 126 -17.06 -6.33 13.60
CA PHE A 126 -15.98 -6.77 14.49
C PHE A 126 -14.61 -6.68 13.82
N LEU A 127 -14.47 -7.13 12.57
CA LEU A 127 -13.22 -7.02 11.83
C LEU A 127 -12.86 -5.57 11.48
N ALA A 128 -13.85 -4.74 11.15
CA ALA A 128 -13.63 -3.34 10.79
C ALA A 128 -13.19 -2.47 11.98
N VAL A 129 -13.56 -2.85 13.22
CA VAL A 129 -13.16 -2.14 14.45
C VAL A 129 -12.04 -2.84 15.23
N ASP A 130 -11.56 -3.99 14.75
CA ASP A 130 -10.49 -4.74 15.41
C ASP A 130 -9.21 -3.88 15.49
N PRO A 131 -8.69 -3.57 16.69
CA PRO A 131 -7.57 -2.64 16.82
C PRO A 131 -6.29 -3.17 16.16
N PHE A 132 -6.08 -4.48 16.12
CA PHE A 132 -4.91 -5.09 15.49
C PHE A 132 -4.98 -4.98 13.96
N GLY A 133 -6.13 -5.35 13.38
CA GLY A 133 -6.41 -5.21 11.96
C GLY A 133 -6.33 -3.76 11.49
N VAL A 134 -6.91 -2.82 12.24
CA VAL A 134 -6.82 -1.39 11.93
C VAL A 134 -5.36 -0.91 12.01
N ALA A 135 -4.58 -1.35 12.99
CA ALA A 135 -3.19 -0.92 13.11
C ALA A 135 -2.33 -1.35 11.91
N LEU A 136 -2.47 -2.60 11.45
CA LEU A 136 -1.71 -3.13 10.30
C LEU A 136 -2.21 -2.60 8.96
N SER A 137 -3.51 -2.36 8.83
CA SER A 137 -4.12 -1.84 7.58
C SER A 137 -3.84 -0.35 7.32
N ARG A 138 -3.18 0.32 8.28
CA ARG A 138 -2.74 1.72 8.15
C ARG A 138 -1.32 1.85 7.62
N GLN A 139 -0.61 0.75 7.41
CA GLN A 139 0.78 0.76 6.95
C GLN A 139 0.86 0.50 5.46
N LEU A 140 1.84 1.11 4.79
CA LEU A 140 2.24 0.69 3.44
C LEU A 140 3.08 -0.59 3.56
N HIS A 141 2.41 -1.70 3.91
CA HIS A 141 3.02 -2.99 4.22
C HIS A 141 2.06 -4.14 3.81
N PRO A 142 2.57 -5.34 3.46
CA PRO A 142 1.73 -6.46 3.03
C PRO A 142 0.71 -6.97 4.05
N ASP A 143 0.95 -6.86 5.35
CA ASP A 143 0.18 -7.61 6.36
C ASP A 143 -1.33 -7.38 6.27
N GLY A 144 -1.76 -6.11 6.12
CA GLY A 144 -3.17 -5.77 5.99
C GLY A 144 -3.82 -6.40 4.75
N PHE A 145 -3.13 -6.36 3.61
CA PHE A 145 -3.61 -7.00 2.39
C PHE A 145 -3.57 -8.52 2.46
N VAL A 146 -2.46 -9.12 2.88
CA VAL A 146 -2.32 -10.58 2.97
C VAL A 146 -3.41 -11.16 3.87
N ALA A 147 -3.63 -10.59 5.05
CA ALA A 147 -4.69 -11.04 5.96
C ALA A 147 -6.09 -10.90 5.33
N SER A 148 -6.37 -9.78 4.68
CA SER A 148 -7.68 -9.53 4.06
C SER A 148 -7.95 -10.40 2.83
N PHE A 149 -6.93 -10.71 2.04
CA PHE A 149 -7.05 -11.63 0.91
C PHE A 149 -7.26 -13.07 1.38
N ILE A 150 -6.54 -13.51 2.42
CA ILE A 150 -6.77 -14.83 3.05
C ILE A 150 -8.17 -14.92 3.65
N PHE A 151 -8.69 -13.84 4.23
CA PHE A 151 -10.07 -13.83 4.74
C PHE A 151 -11.12 -13.98 3.63
N LEU A 152 -10.87 -13.40 2.45
CA LEU A 152 -11.81 -13.42 1.33
C LEU A 152 -11.76 -14.70 0.49
N SER A 153 -10.63 -15.45 0.54
CA SER A 153 -10.42 -16.67 -0.26
C SER A 153 -11.28 -17.84 0.18
#